data_AF-A0A0F7DBK2-F1
#
_entry.id   AF-A0A0F7DBK2-F1
#
_cell.length_a   1.000
_cell.length_b   1.000
_cell.length_c   1.000
_cell.angle_alpha   90.00
_cell.angle_beta   90.00
_cell.angle_gamma   90.00
#
_symmetry.space_group_name_H-M   'P 1'
#
loop_
_entity.id
_entity.type
_entity.pdbx_description
1 polymer ?
#
loop_
_entity_poly.entity_id
_entity_poly.type
_entity_poly.pdbx_seq_one_letter_code
_entity_poly.pdbx_strand_id
1 'polypeptide(L)'
;MKVEIRVVDVEGRCAAEYTPGDRFYLNSFLLESERPVCIHALLSLSHVAYALSHGAELRSAGRDGIYFSCPDPGKPLGDGKVVFRLEVVE
;
A
#
# COMPACT_ATOMS: atom_id res chain seq x y z
N MET A 1 -6.91 -11.96 -9.24
CA MET A 1 -5.55 -12.05 -8.69
C MET A 1 -5.54 -11.40 -7.31
N LYS A 2 -4.68 -11.89 -6.42
CA LYS A 2 -4.46 -11.35 -5.09
C LYS A 2 -3.25 -10.44 -5.11
N VAL A 3 -3.43 -9.22 -4.61
CA VAL A 3 -2.37 -8.22 -4.49
C VAL A 3 -2.01 -8.09 -3.02
N GLU A 4 -0.75 -8.35 -2.68
CA GLU A 4 -0.17 -8.01 -1.38
C GLU A 4 0.17 -6.52 -1.36
N ILE A 5 -0.27 -5.83 -0.31
CA ILE A 5 0.18 -4.49 0.05
C ILE A 5 1.02 -4.64 1.31
N ARG A 6 2.32 -4.38 1.20
CA ARG A 6 3.27 -4.48 2.30
C ARG A 6 3.79 -3.11 2.70
N VAL A 7 3.80 -2.81 4.00
CA VAL A 7 4.49 -1.64 4.53
C VAL A 7 6.00 -1.89 4.48
N VAL A 8 6.74 -1.05 3.76
CA VAL A 8 8.20 -1.18 3.60
C VAL A 8 8.97 -0.12 4.38
N ASP A 9 8.36 1.04 4.63
CA ASP A 9 8.96 2.11 5.42
C ASP A 9 7.90 2.97 6.12
N VAL A 10 8.28 3.53 7.26
CA VAL A 10 7.47 4.46 8.05
C VAL A 10 8.37 5.59 8.54
N GLU A 11 8.21 6.75 7.93
CA GLU A 11 8.82 7.98 8.42
C GLU A 11 7.97 8.54 9.58
N GLY A 12 8.59 8.92 10.69
CA GLY A 12 7.89 9.55 11.81
C GLY A 12 6.92 8.60 12.51
N ARG A 13 5.65 8.99 12.68
CA ARG A 13 4.63 8.19 13.37
C ARG A 13 3.36 8.06 12.51
N CYS A 14 2.95 6.81 12.26
CA CYS A 14 1.65 6.52 11.65
C CYS A 14 0.54 6.45 12.71
N ALA A 15 -0.55 7.21 12.52
CA ALA A 15 -1.71 7.18 13.42
C ALA A 15 -2.47 5.83 13.40
N ALA A 16 -2.37 5.08 12.30
CA ALA A 16 -2.92 3.72 12.18
C ALA A 16 -1.94 2.63 12.63
N GLU A 17 -0.82 3.04 13.26
CA GLU A 17 0.18 2.13 13.84
C GLU A 17 0.75 1.12 12.84
N TYR A 18 0.92 1.54 11.58
CA TYR A 18 1.69 0.76 10.61
C TYR A 18 3.17 0.74 10.99
N THR A 19 3.79 -0.41 10.77
CA THR A 19 5.20 -0.71 10.98
C THR A 19 5.72 -1.53 9.78
N PRO A 20 7.02 -1.45 9.44
CA PRO A 20 7.58 -2.26 8.37
C PRO A 20 7.32 -3.76 8.55
N GLY A 21 6.83 -4.42 7.51
CA GLY A 21 6.43 -5.82 7.53
C GLY A 21 4.93 -6.06 7.69
N ASP A 22 4.16 -5.06 8.14
CA ASP A 22 2.70 -5.14 8.11
C ASP A 22 2.19 -5.34 6.69
N ARG A 23 1.10 -6.12 6.58
CA ARG A 23 0.52 -6.50 5.30
C ARG A 23 -1.00 -6.59 5.35
N PHE A 24 -1.60 -6.29 4.22
CA PHE A 24 -3.00 -6.57 3.92
C PHE A 24 -3.11 -6.87 2.42
N TYR A 25 -4.25 -7.35 1.98
CA TYR A 25 -4.42 -7.82 0.60
C TYR A 25 -5.68 -7.25 -0.03
N LEU A 26 -5.58 -6.98 -1.34
CA LEU A 26 -6.74 -6.81 -2.18
C LEU A 26 -6.92 -8.10 -3.00
N ASN A 27 -7.97 -8.85 -2.70
CA ASN A 27 -8.36 -10.04 -3.43
C ASN A 27 -9.58 -9.72 -4.30
N SER A 28 -9.31 -9.39 -5.56
CA SER A 28 -10.31 -8.88 -6.51
C SER A 28 -11.03 -7.63 -5.97
N PHE A 29 -12.23 -7.78 -5.41
CA PHE A 29 -13.05 -6.70 -4.83
C PHE A 29 -13.00 -6.65 -3.30
N LEU A 30 -12.36 -7.64 -2.67
CA LEU A 30 -12.38 -7.83 -1.22
C LEU A 30 -11.07 -7.38 -0.59
N LEU A 31 -11.19 -6.70 0.54
CA LEU A 31 -10.06 -6.33 1.39
C LEU A 31 -9.88 -7.41 2.47
N GLU A 32 -8.70 -8.02 2.51
CA GLU A 32 -8.32 -9.00 3.51
C GLU A 32 -7.23 -8.43 4.42
N SER A 33 -7.49 -8.34 5.72
CA SER A 33 -6.54 -7.78 6.68
C SER A 33 -6.79 -8.34 8.08
N GLU A 34 -5.72 -8.59 8.83
CA GLU A 34 -5.78 -9.01 10.25
C GLU A 34 -5.99 -7.82 11.21
N ARG A 35 -5.91 -6.60 10.67
CA ARG A 35 -5.98 -5.32 11.40
C ARG A 35 -6.84 -4.31 10.64
N PRO A 36 -7.39 -3.29 11.30
CA PRO A 36 -8.04 -2.18 10.59
C PRO A 36 -7.11 -1.56 9.54
N VAL A 37 -7.64 -1.31 8.36
CA VAL A 37 -6.91 -0.64 7.27
C VAL A 37 -7.29 0.84 7.27
N CYS A 38 -6.29 1.72 7.32
CA CYS A 38 -6.55 3.16 7.32
C CYS A 38 -7.06 3.64 5.96
N ILE A 39 -7.95 4.65 5.97
CA ILE A 39 -8.52 5.23 4.76
C ILE A 39 -7.44 5.86 3.85
N HIS A 40 -6.38 6.43 4.43
CA HIS A 40 -5.26 7.00 3.70
C HIS A 40 -4.52 5.97 2.84
N ALA A 41 -4.32 4.76 3.34
CA ALA A 41 -3.74 3.66 2.56
C ALA A 41 -4.69 3.29 1.41
N LEU A 42 -5.98 3.09 1.69
CA LEU A 42 -6.96 2.75 0.65
C LEU A 42 -7.01 3.81 -0.45
N LEU A 43 -7.11 5.10 -0.13
CA LEU A 43 -7.16 6.17 -1.13
C LEU A 43 -5.91 6.20 -2.03
N SER A 44 -4.72 6.01 -1.45
CA SER A 44 -3.47 6.01 -2.20
C SER A 44 -3.29 4.80 -3.11
N LEU A 45 -3.89 3.65 -2.78
CA LEU A 45 -3.51 2.36 -3.39
C LEU A 45 -4.62 1.72 -4.22
N SER A 46 -5.90 2.02 -3.93
CA SER A 46 -7.04 1.27 -4.45
C SER A 46 -7.07 1.16 -5.96
N HIS A 47 -6.76 2.26 -6.66
CA HIS A 47 -6.82 2.33 -8.11
C HIS A 47 -5.79 1.40 -8.78
N VAL A 48 -4.54 1.37 -8.29
CA VAL A 48 -3.51 0.47 -8.81
C VAL A 48 -3.70 -0.95 -8.31
N ALA A 49 -3.99 -1.16 -7.03
CA ALA A 49 -4.24 -2.49 -6.49
C ALA A 49 -5.41 -3.17 -7.22
N TYR A 50 -6.48 -2.43 -7.53
CA TYR A 50 -7.61 -2.93 -8.31
C TYR A 50 -7.20 -3.31 -9.74
N ALA A 51 -6.43 -2.46 -10.42
CA ALA A 51 -5.96 -2.77 -11.77
C ALA A 51 -5.11 -4.05 -11.78
N LEU A 52 -4.17 -4.17 -10.83
CA LEU A 52 -3.33 -5.35 -10.65
C LEU A 52 -4.16 -6.60 -10.33
N SER A 53 -5.16 -6.49 -9.46
CA SER A 53 -6.02 -7.64 -9.09
C SER A 53 -6.84 -8.18 -10.27
N HIS A 54 -6.96 -7.41 -11.36
CA HIS A 54 -7.65 -7.75 -12.61
C HIS A 54 -6.69 -7.96 -13.80
N GLY A 55 -5.39 -8.18 -13.53
CA GLY A 55 -4.42 -8.60 -14.55
C GLY A 55 -3.79 -7.47 -15.36
N ALA A 56 -3.87 -6.21 -14.89
CA ALA A 56 -3.13 -5.13 -15.51
C ALA A 56 -1.61 -5.35 -15.33
N GLU A 57 -0.87 -5.29 -16.43
CA GLU A 57 0.59 -5.26 -16.40
C GLU A 57 1.07 -3.82 -16.33
N LEU A 58 1.62 -3.40 -15.19
CA LEU A 58 2.28 -2.12 -15.07
C LEU A 58 3.72 -2.23 -15.61
N ARG A 59 3.83 -2.26 -16.94
CA ARG A 59 5.11 -2.38 -17.69
C ARG A 59 6.11 -1.25 -17.40
N SER A 60 5.68 -0.19 -16.72
CA SER A 60 6.47 0.99 -16.35
C SER A 60 6.74 1.12 -14.85
N ALA A 61 6.28 0.19 -14.01
CA ALA A 61 6.78 0.11 -12.64
C ALA A 61 8.29 -0.16 -12.73
N GLY A 62 9.12 0.65 -12.07
CA GLY A 62 10.58 0.53 -12.16
C GLY A 62 11.07 -0.89 -11.83
N ARG A 63 12.37 -1.14 -12.04
CA ARG A 63 12.99 -2.46 -11.78
C ARG A 63 12.72 -3.02 -10.37
N ASP A 64 12.43 -2.16 -9.40
CA ASP A 64 12.29 -2.51 -7.99
C ASP A 64 10.83 -2.82 -7.56
N GLY A 65 9.85 -2.60 -8.45
CA GLY A 65 8.43 -2.84 -8.19
C GLY A 65 7.58 -1.58 -8.06
N ILE A 66 6.36 -1.75 -7.53
CA ILE A 66 5.35 -0.69 -7.43
C ILE A 66 5.32 -0.16 -6.00
N TYR A 67 5.63 1.12 -5.84
CA TYR A 67 5.66 1.78 -4.55
C TYR A 67 4.72 2.98 -4.51
N PHE A 68 4.05 3.14 -3.39
CA PHE A 68 3.13 4.24 -3.13
C PHE A 68 3.32 4.72 -1.69
N SER A 69 3.11 6.01 -1.46
CA SER A 69 2.98 6.53 -0.11
C SER A 69 1.52 6.86 0.22
N CYS A 70 1.18 6.85 1.51
CA CYS A 70 -0.03 7.53 1.97
C CYS A 70 0.06 9.05 1.64
N PRO A 71 -1.05 9.81 1.68
CA PRO A 71 -1.05 11.23 1.33
C PRO A 71 -0.45 12.13 2.44
N ASP A 72 -0.03 11.56 3.57
CA ASP A 72 0.67 12.33 4.60
C ASP A 72 2.05 12.74 4.07
N PRO A 73 2.38 14.04 4.08
CA PRO A 73 3.62 14.54 3.50
C PRO A 73 4.87 14.12 4.28
N GLY A 74 4.75 13.66 5.53
CA GLY A 74 5.87 13.47 6.43
C GLY A 74 6.48 14.79 6.89
N LYS A 75 7.60 14.74 7.62
CA LYS A 75 8.17 15.95 8.24
C LYS A 75 8.79 16.88 7.19
N PRO A 76 8.72 18.22 7.39
CA PRO A 76 8.20 18.93 8.56
C PRO A 76 6.69 19.26 8.48
N LEU A 77 5.99 18.85 7.42
CA LEU A 77 4.61 19.28 7.13
C LEU A 77 3.54 18.31 7.65
N GLY A 78 3.94 17.11 8.04
CA GLY A 78 3.11 16.05 8.61
C GLY A 78 3.89 15.23 9.63
N ASP A 79 3.19 14.32 10.29
CA ASP A 79 3.72 13.58 11.43
C ASP A 79 4.27 12.20 11.03
N GLY A 80 3.81 11.63 9.90
CA GLY A 80 4.39 10.40 9.42
C GLY A 80 3.89 9.92 8.07
N LYS A 81 4.84 9.44 7.27
CA LYS A 81 4.61 8.95 5.91
C LYS A 81 4.87 7.46 5.85
N VAL A 82 3.90 6.70 5.35
CA VAL A 82 4.01 5.25 5.18
C VAL A 82 4.23 4.94 3.71
N VAL A 83 5.24 4.14 3.41
CA VAL A 83 5.52 3.63 2.06
C VAL A 83 5.06 2.17 1.97
N PHE A 84 4.29 1.88 0.93
CA PHE A 84 3.76 0.56 0.61
C PHE A 84 4.39 0.04 -0.67
N ARG A 85 4.68 -1.26 -0.70
CA ARG A 85 5.01 -2.02 -1.92
C ARG A 85 3.81 -2.88 -2.30
N LEU A 86 3.49 -2.92 -3.59
CA LEU A 86 2.43 -3.77 -4.15
C LEU A 86 3.05 -4.90 -4.97
N GLU A 87 2.53 -6.11 -4.78
CA GLU A 87 2.96 -7.29 -5.51
C GLU A 87 1.77 -8.22 -5.78
N VAL A 88 1.67 -8.74 -7.01
CA VAL A 88 0.70 -9.80 -7.33
C VAL A 88 1.27 -11.12 -6.81
N VAL A 89 0.53 -11.80 -5.93
CA VAL A 89 1.01 -13.01 -5.25
C VAL A 89 0.26 -14.28 -5.66
N GLU A 90 -0.98 -14.17 -6.14
CA GLU A 90 -1.83 -15.29 -6.61
C GLU A 90 -2.80 -14.86 -7.73
#